data_AF-A0A0Q6TW26-F1
#
_entry.id   AF-A0A0Q6TW26-F1
#
_cell.length_a   1.000
_cell.length_b   1.000
_cell.length_c   1.000
_cell.angle_alpha   90.00
_cell.angle_beta   90.00
_cell.angle_gamma   90.00
#
_symmetry.space_group_name_H-M   'P 1'
#
loop_
_entity.id
_entity.type
_entity.pdbx_description
1 polymer ?
#
loop_
_entity_poly.entity_id
_entity_poly.type
_entity_poly.pdbx_seq_one_letter_code
_entity_poly.pdbx_strand_id
1 'polypeptide(L)'
;MFFTFFGGSFKRKPAVASARPVAVAKAPASPQPAHAVIDRQLDFGKVRAPQDVTRVAAWAVREADNGSSAFAIIDKRRAQVYVFAPEGRLLGTSPVLLGYASGDATVAGIGNKSIEEIKPQERTTPAGRFVSAPGRNADGKEVVWVDYDAAVSMHRVINSNPKERRLERLATKTAADNRISWGCINVPVDFFERTVLPNLGRSRAVVYVLPEKKSLTAFFPGAAPPQVLAQAGSRRGNNAKP
;
A
#
# COMPACT_ATOMS: atom_id res chain seq x y z
N MET A 1 -67.22 43.96 17.93
CA MET A 1 -67.91 44.83 18.90
C MET A 1 -67.32 44.53 20.27
N PHE A 2 -67.08 45.58 21.07
CA PHE A 2 -66.56 45.62 22.43
C PHE A 2 -65.06 45.42 22.68
N PHE A 3 -64.42 46.60 22.80
CA PHE A 3 -63.24 46.93 23.57
C PHE A 3 -63.40 46.60 25.06
N THR A 4 -62.29 46.28 25.73
CA THR A 4 -62.04 46.78 27.09
C THR A 4 -60.54 46.99 27.27
N PHE A 5 -60.19 48.22 27.67
CA PHE A 5 -58.84 48.70 27.96
C PHE A 5 -58.72 48.93 29.48
N PHE A 6 -57.60 48.52 30.08
CA PHE A 6 -56.95 49.09 31.27
C PHE A 6 -55.48 48.67 31.12
N GLY A 7 -54.44 49.51 31.13
CA GLY A 7 -54.18 50.74 31.85
C GLY A 7 -52.85 50.51 32.58
N GLY A 8 -51.75 51.14 32.15
CA GLY A 8 -50.44 50.96 32.80
C GLY A 8 -49.32 51.78 32.16
N SER A 9 -48.89 52.83 32.85
CA SER A 9 -47.82 53.76 32.47
C SER A 9 -46.46 53.08 32.24
N PHE A 10 -45.85 53.31 31.07
CA PHE A 10 -44.44 52.99 30.83
C PHE A 10 -43.56 54.23 31.03
N LYS A 11 -42.80 54.25 32.13
CA LYS A 11 -41.64 55.14 32.32
C LYS A 11 -40.53 54.73 31.34
N ARG A 12 -39.98 55.71 30.61
CA ARG A 12 -38.85 55.55 29.68
C ARG A 12 -37.61 55.02 30.41
N LYS A 13 -37.00 53.95 29.87
CA LYS A 13 -35.65 53.50 30.23
C LYS A 13 -34.60 54.20 29.33
N PRO A 14 -33.39 54.50 29.85
CA PRO A 14 -32.38 55.24 29.12
C PRO A 14 -31.67 54.38 28.07
N ALA A 15 -31.14 55.05 27.04
CA ALA A 15 -30.37 54.45 25.96
C ALA A 15 -29.03 53.89 26.48
N VAL A 16 -28.71 52.66 26.09
CA VAL A 16 -27.41 52.01 26.38
C VAL A 16 -26.45 52.34 25.25
N ALA A 17 -25.27 52.85 25.61
CA ALA A 17 -24.20 53.23 24.69
C ALA A 17 -23.61 52.02 23.95
N SER A 18 -23.24 52.23 22.69
CA SER A 18 -22.59 51.24 21.83
C SER A 18 -21.13 51.00 22.27
N ALA A 19 -20.81 49.76 22.60
CA ALA A 19 -19.43 49.34 22.87
C ALA A 19 -18.67 49.07 21.56
N ARG A 20 -17.43 49.57 21.49
CA ARG A 20 -16.50 49.33 20.36
C ARG A 20 -16.04 47.86 20.32
N PRO A 21 -15.79 47.29 19.12
CA PRO A 21 -15.29 45.92 19.01
C PRO A 21 -13.84 45.85 19.52
N VAL A 22 -13.57 44.87 20.39
CA VAL A 22 -12.23 44.55 20.88
C VAL A 22 -11.55 43.69 19.82
N ALA A 23 -10.38 44.12 19.35
CA ALA A 23 -9.56 43.35 18.42
C ALA A 23 -9.08 42.06 19.08
N VAL A 24 -9.45 40.91 18.51
CA VAL A 24 -8.99 39.59 18.96
C VAL A 24 -7.57 39.37 18.43
N ALA A 25 -6.60 39.32 19.33
CA ALA A 25 -5.21 39.01 18.98
C ALA A 25 -5.11 37.60 18.40
N LYS A 26 -4.42 37.47 17.26
CA LYS A 26 -4.16 36.18 16.60
C LYS A 26 -3.25 35.33 17.49
N ALA A 27 -3.74 34.18 17.96
CA ALA A 27 -2.97 33.25 18.76
C ALA A 27 -1.70 32.78 18.00
N PRO A 28 -0.56 32.61 18.69
CA PRO A 28 0.64 32.07 18.06
C PRO A 28 0.37 30.66 17.55
N ALA A 29 0.79 30.38 16.31
CA ALA A 29 0.66 29.06 15.72
C ALA A 29 1.46 28.04 16.56
N SER A 30 0.80 26.97 17.01
CA SER A 30 1.47 25.85 17.66
C SER A 30 2.55 25.29 16.73
N PRO A 31 3.75 24.96 17.23
CA PRO A 31 4.78 24.33 16.40
C PRO A 31 4.22 23.01 15.86
N GLN A 32 4.20 22.87 14.52
CA GLN A 32 3.93 21.58 13.88
C GLN A 32 4.94 20.57 14.43
N PRO A 33 4.52 19.36 14.83
CA PRO A 33 5.45 18.35 15.29
C PRO A 33 6.49 18.13 14.20
N ALA A 34 7.76 18.32 14.54
CA ALA A 34 8.87 17.99 13.65
C ALA A 34 8.68 16.53 13.21
N HIS A 35 8.56 16.30 11.90
CA HIS A 35 8.55 14.95 11.38
C HIS A 35 9.82 14.26 11.87
N ALA A 36 9.67 13.21 12.69
CA ALA A 36 10.81 12.46 13.18
C ALA A 36 11.64 12.01 11.97
N VAL A 37 12.91 12.41 11.93
CA VAL A 37 13.82 12.00 10.87
C VAL A 37 14.00 10.49 11.00
N ILE A 38 13.48 9.75 10.03
CA ILE A 38 13.67 8.30 9.97
C ILE A 38 15.04 8.06 9.36
N ASP A 39 15.94 7.44 10.13
CA ASP A 39 17.19 6.93 9.59
C ASP A 39 16.90 5.69 8.74
N ARG A 40 17.22 5.76 7.45
CA ARG A 40 16.76 4.80 6.45
C ARG A 40 17.89 3.88 6.03
N GLN A 41 17.77 2.63 6.41
CA GLN A 41 18.70 1.59 6.04
C GLN A 41 17.93 0.32 5.68
N LEU A 42 18.10 -0.13 4.45
CA LEU A 42 17.54 -1.39 4.01
C LEU A 42 18.28 -2.54 4.72
N ASP A 43 17.52 -3.38 5.42
CA ASP A 43 18.04 -4.55 6.13
C ASP A 43 17.10 -5.75 5.92
N PHE A 44 17.58 -6.77 5.21
CA PHE A 44 16.88 -8.04 5.03
C PHE A 44 17.16 -9.06 6.16
N GLY A 45 18.02 -8.71 7.12
CA GLY A 45 18.55 -9.64 8.11
C GLY A 45 19.22 -10.82 7.43
N LYS A 46 18.75 -12.04 7.74
CA LYS A 46 19.29 -13.29 7.18
C LYS A 46 18.60 -13.74 5.89
N VAL A 47 17.54 -13.04 5.45
CA VAL A 47 16.75 -13.43 4.29
C VAL A 47 17.48 -13.06 3.01
N ARG A 48 17.65 -14.03 2.11
CA ARG A 48 18.17 -13.80 0.76
C ARG A 48 17.00 -13.53 -0.20
N ALA A 49 16.67 -12.26 -0.38
CA ALA A 49 15.63 -11.86 -1.31
C ALA A 49 16.12 -11.89 -2.78
N PRO A 50 15.23 -12.17 -3.75
CA PRO A 50 15.51 -12.03 -5.17
C PRO A 50 15.92 -10.60 -5.57
N GLN A 51 16.68 -10.46 -6.66
CA GLN A 51 17.23 -9.18 -7.11
C GLN A 51 16.14 -8.14 -7.44
N ASP A 52 15.02 -8.54 -8.02
CA ASP A 52 13.88 -7.67 -8.31
C ASP A 52 13.27 -7.09 -7.02
N VAL A 53 13.09 -7.93 -5.99
CA VAL A 53 12.65 -7.51 -4.64
C VAL A 53 13.67 -6.56 -4.01
N THR A 54 14.96 -6.94 -3.98
CA THR A 54 16.01 -6.11 -3.39
C THR A 54 16.12 -4.76 -4.08
N ARG A 55 15.97 -4.69 -5.41
CA ARG A 55 16.03 -3.43 -6.17
C ARG A 55 14.88 -2.49 -5.82
N VAL A 56 13.65 -3.01 -5.74
CA VAL A 56 12.49 -2.18 -5.36
C VAL A 56 12.58 -1.76 -3.90
N ALA A 57 12.97 -2.65 -2.99
CA ALA A 57 13.18 -2.30 -1.59
C ALA A 57 14.26 -1.23 -1.42
N ALA A 58 15.41 -1.39 -2.09
CA ALA A 58 16.51 -0.44 -2.01
C ALA A 58 16.12 0.93 -2.57
N TRP A 59 15.37 0.96 -3.67
CA TRP A 59 14.83 2.19 -4.22
C TRP A 59 13.82 2.85 -3.27
N ALA A 60 12.83 2.09 -2.76
CA ALA A 60 11.80 2.61 -1.88
C ALA A 60 12.39 3.26 -0.62
N VAL A 61 13.39 2.60 -0.03
CA VAL A 61 14.10 3.12 1.14
C VAL A 61 14.97 4.32 0.78
N ARG A 62 15.83 4.23 -0.25
CA ARG A 62 16.76 5.32 -0.63
C ARG A 62 16.04 6.60 -1.00
N GLU A 63 14.95 6.50 -1.77
CA GLU A 63 14.17 7.67 -2.22
C GLU A 63 13.08 8.08 -1.22
N ALA A 64 12.99 7.39 -0.07
CA ALA A 64 11.92 7.59 0.90
C ALA A 64 10.50 7.50 0.31
N ASP A 65 10.32 6.71 -0.75
CA ASP A 65 9.06 6.63 -1.50
C ASP A 65 7.88 6.13 -0.64
N ASN A 66 8.15 5.30 0.37
CA ASN A 66 7.14 4.86 1.34
C ASN A 66 6.77 5.92 2.40
N GLY A 67 7.42 7.09 2.41
CA GLY A 67 7.23 8.10 3.45
C GLY A 67 7.45 7.51 4.85
N SER A 68 6.74 8.00 5.87
CA SER A 68 6.85 7.44 7.23
C SER A 68 6.09 6.13 7.45
N SER A 69 5.58 5.49 6.39
CA SER A 69 4.75 4.31 6.49
C SER A 69 5.56 3.03 6.35
N ALA A 70 5.13 1.97 7.04
CA ALA A 70 5.57 0.62 6.71
C ALA A 70 5.22 0.29 5.25
N PHE A 71 5.89 -0.70 4.67
CA PHE A 71 5.62 -1.11 3.30
C PHE A 71 5.75 -2.60 3.09
N ALA A 72 5.15 -3.09 2.00
CA ALA A 72 5.27 -4.47 1.57
C ALA A 72 5.64 -4.58 0.10
N ILE A 73 6.35 -5.65 -0.24
CA ILE A 73 6.63 -6.03 -1.62
C ILE A 73 5.99 -7.40 -1.89
N ILE A 74 5.18 -7.49 -2.95
CA ILE A 74 4.57 -8.72 -3.43
C ILE A 74 5.32 -9.18 -4.68
N ASP A 75 6.12 -10.24 -4.54
CA ASP A 75 6.75 -10.92 -5.65
C ASP A 75 5.76 -11.91 -6.27
N LYS A 76 5.12 -11.50 -7.37
CA LYS A 76 4.16 -12.33 -8.09
C LYS A 76 4.78 -13.57 -8.72
N ARG A 77 6.04 -13.48 -9.17
CA ARG A 77 6.72 -14.58 -9.86
C ARG A 77 7.04 -15.74 -8.92
N ARG A 78 7.23 -15.44 -7.63
CA ARG A 78 7.54 -16.43 -6.59
C ARG A 78 6.42 -16.62 -5.57
N ALA A 79 5.30 -15.90 -5.72
CA ALA A 79 4.17 -15.90 -4.80
C ALA A 79 4.61 -15.68 -3.34
N GLN A 80 5.40 -14.62 -3.11
CA GLN A 80 5.93 -14.26 -1.80
C GLN A 80 5.61 -12.81 -1.45
N VAL A 81 5.38 -12.54 -0.16
CA VAL A 81 5.32 -11.19 0.41
C VAL A 81 6.53 -10.94 1.30
N TYR A 82 7.03 -9.71 1.28
CA TYR A 82 8.06 -9.17 2.17
C TYR A 82 7.48 -7.93 2.84
N VAL A 83 7.39 -7.90 4.17
CA VAL A 83 6.88 -6.74 4.93
C VAL A 83 8.02 -6.06 5.63
N PHE A 84 8.11 -4.74 5.52
CA PHE A 84 9.19 -3.92 6.05
C PHE A 84 8.63 -2.83 6.97
N ALA A 85 9.42 -2.49 7.98
CA ALA A 85 9.24 -1.30 8.78
C ALA A 85 9.50 -0.03 7.94
N PRO A 86 9.04 1.16 8.38
CA PRO A 86 9.22 2.41 7.63
C PRO A 86 10.65 2.71 7.19
N GLU A 87 11.62 2.37 8.04
CA GLU A 87 13.06 2.58 7.83
C GLU A 87 13.71 1.62 6.82
N GLY A 88 13.05 0.51 6.46
CA GLY A 88 13.59 -0.49 5.54
C GLY A 88 14.03 -1.80 6.18
N ARG A 89 13.81 -2.00 7.48
CA ARG A 89 14.06 -3.27 8.16
C ARG A 89 12.97 -4.30 7.84
N LEU A 90 13.36 -5.48 7.38
CA LEU A 90 12.44 -6.58 7.11
C LEU A 90 11.82 -7.10 8.41
N LEU A 91 10.50 -7.13 8.45
CA LEU A 91 9.69 -7.63 9.58
C LEU A 91 9.30 -9.10 9.39
N GLY A 92 9.11 -9.53 8.15
CA GLY A 92 8.80 -10.94 7.87
C GLY A 92 8.50 -11.21 6.40
N THR A 93 8.50 -12.50 6.06
CA THR A 93 8.17 -13.00 4.73
C THR A 93 7.17 -14.14 4.80
N SER A 94 6.38 -14.34 3.76
CA SER A 94 5.42 -15.45 3.71
C SER A 94 5.06 -15.83 2.27
N PRO A 95 4.76 -17.12 1.99
CA PRO A 95 4.03 -17.46 0.78
C PRO A 95 2.67 -16.78 0.77
N VAL A 96 2.21 -16.42 -0.42
CA VAL A 96 0.88 -15.84 -0.62
C VAL A 96 0.13 -16.61 -1.71
N LEU A 97 -1.19 -16.53 -1.71
CA LEU A 97 -2.00 -16.89 -2.87
C LEU A 97 -2.37 -15.62 -3.63
N LEU A 98 -2.36 -15.70 -4.95
CA LEU A 98 -2.58 -14.60 -5.87
C LEU A 98 -3.73 -14.93 -6.81
N GLY A 99 -4.10 -13.93 -7.62
CA GLY A 99 -5.06 -14.06 -8.70
C GLY A 99 -4.75 -15.29 -9.56
N TYR A 100 -5.79 -16.04 -9.91
CA TYR A 100 -5.71 -17.25 -10.73
C TYR A 100 -4.94 -17.03 -12.04
N ALA A 101 -5.19 -15.91 -12.71
CA ALA A 101 -4.47 -15.56 -13.92
C ALA A 101 -3.14 -14.88 -13.62
N SER A 102 -2.11 -15.27 -14.37
CA SER A 102 -0.84 -14.55 -14.44
C SER A 102 -1.03 -13.32 -15.36
N GLY A 103 -0.75 -12.12 -14.86
CA GLY A 103 -0.98 -10.88 -15.61
C GLY A 103 -0.79 -9.64 -14.74
N ASP A 104 -0.35 -8.53 -15.33
CA ASP A 104 0.04 -7.31 -14.60
C ASP A 104 -1.02 -6.21 -14.57
N ALA A 105 -2.04 -6.29 -15.41
CA ALA A 105 -3.06 -5.27 -15.55
C ALA A 105 -4.39 -5.76 -14.98
N THR A 106 -5.16 -4.84 -14.40
CA THR A 106 -6.56 -5.05 -14.06
C THR A 106 -7.46 -4.77 -15.26
N VAL A 107 -8.63 -5.41 -15.32
CA VAL A 107 -9.65 -5.08 -16.33
C VAL A 107 -10.48 -3.90 -15.84
N ALA A 108 -10.82 -2.96 -16.73
CA ALA A 108 -11.63 -1.80 -16.37
C ALA A 108 -12.96 -2.21 -15.73
N GLY A 109 -13.29 -1.60 -14.60
CA GLY A 109 -14.54 -1.86 -13.87
C GLY A 109 -14.61 -3.22 -13.17
N ILE A 110 -13.50 -3.98 -13.06
CA ILE A 110 -13.51 -5.31 -12.45
C ILE A 110 -14.06 -5.30 -11.01
N GLY A 111 -13.77 -4.26 -10.23
CA GLY A 111 -14.24 -4.13 -8.85
C GLY A 111 -15.76 -3.98 -8.71
N ASN A 112 -16.46 -3.67 -9.81
CA ASN A 112 -17.92 -3.54 -9.85
C ASN A 112 -18.63 -4.79 -10.39
N LYS A 113 -17.88 -5.78 -10.89
CA LYS A 113 -18.46 -7.03 -11.39
C LYS A 113 -18.83 -7.96 -10.24
N SER A 114 -19.87 -8.76 -10.42
CA SER A 114 -20.13 -9.87 -9.51
C SER A 114 -19.06 -10.97 -9.67
N ILE A 115 -18.87 -11.81 -8.65
CA ILE A 115 -17.85 -12.88 -8.68
C ILE A 115 -18.09 -13.87 -9.83
N GLU A 116 -19.36 -14.10 -10.19
CA GLU A 116 -19.79 -14.98 -11.28
C GLU A 116 -19.43 -14.44 -12.66
N GLU A 117 -19.37 -13.11 -12.81
CA GLU A 117 -19.05 -12.42 -14.06
C GLU A 117 -17.54 -12.31 -14.32
N ILE A 118 -16.72 -12.50 -13.29
CA ILE A 118 -15.26 -12.42 -13.38
C ILE A 118 -14.71 -13.69 -14.04
N LYS A 119 -14.28 -13.56 -15.29
CA LYS A 119 -13.71 -14.67 -16.07
C LYS A 119 -12.36 -15.10 -15.49
N PRO A 120 -11.96 -16.38 -15.62
CA PRO A 120 -10.68 -16.86 -15.08
C PRO A 120 -9.47 -16.02 -15.49
N GLN A 121 -9.42 -15.52 -16.73
CA GLN A 121 -8.32 -14.71 -17.26
C GLN A 121 -8.28 -13.29 -16.69
N GLU A 122 -9.40 -12.80 -16.13
CA GLU A 122 -9.51 -11.47 -15.52
C GLU A 122 -9.07 -11.47 -14.04
N ARG A 123 -8.96 -12.66 -13.42
CA ARG A 123 -8.59 -12.86 -12.01
C ARG A 123 -7.10 -12.64 -11.79
N THR A 124 -6.63 -11.41 -11.96
CA THR A 124 -5.23 -11.04 -11.81
C THR A 124 -4.99 -10.28 -10.51
N THR A 125 -3.79 -10.38 -9.96
CA THR A 125 -3.30 -9.42 -8.96
C THR A 125 -2.53 -8.33 -9.71
N PRO A 126 -3.02 -7.07 -9.78
CA PRO A 126 -2.41 -6.04 -10.60
C PRO A 126 -1.01 -5.67 -10.06
N ALA A 127 -0.07 -5.40 -10.98
CA ALA A 127 1.24 -4.89 -10.62
C ALA A 127 1.19 -3.36 -10.46
N GLY A 128 2.00 -2.82 -9.56
CA GLY A 128 2.04 -1.36 -9.33
C GLY A 128 2.43 -0.97 -7.91
N ARG A 129 2.41 0.34 -7.67
CA ARG A 129 2.59 0.96 -6.36
C ARG A 129 1.23 1.40 -5.85
N PHE A 130 0.85 0.93 -4.67
CA PHE A 130 -0.44 1.21 -4.06
C PHE A 130 -0.28 1.81 -2.67
N VAL A 131 -1.10 2.80 -2.34
CA VAL A 131 -1.25 3.25 -0.95
C VAL A 131 -2.38 2.44 -0.35
N SER A 132 -2.05 1.51 0.55
CA SER A 132 -3.04 0.66 1.19
C SER A 132 -3.84 1.43 2.24
N ALA A 133 -4.98 0.88 2.63
CA ALA A 133 -5.69 1.36 3.81
C ALA A 133 -6.34 0.23 4.61
N PRO A 134 -6.51 0.44 5.93
CA PRO A 134 -7.29 -0.44 6.78
C PRO A 134 -8.73 -0.59 6.29
N GLY A 135 -9.32 -1.76 6.50
CA GLY A 135 -10.74 -1.93 6.26
C GLY A 135 -11.30 -3.24 6.76
N ARG A 136 -12.56 -3.49 6.43
CA ARG A 136 -13.25 -4.76 6.69
C ARG A 136 -13.90 -5.26 5.41
N ASN A 137 -13.95 -6.57 5.22
CA ASN A 137 -14.70 -7.20 4.15
C ASN A 137 -16.21 -7.26 4.49
N ALA A 138 -17.01 -7.83 3.59
CA ALA A 138 -18.46 -7.98 3.77
C ALA A 138 -18.85 -8.80 5.02
N ASP A 139 -17.99 -9.72 5.46
CA ASP A 139 -18.18 -10.51 6.69
C ASP A 139 -17.71 -9.77 7.96
N GLY A 140 -17.31 -8.50 7.85
CA GLY A 140 -16.76 -7.71 8.95
C GLY A 140 -15.34 -8.07 9.37
N LYS A 141 -14.63 -8.95 8.65
CA LYS A 141 -13.25 -9.34 8.95
C LYS A 141 -12.26 -8.28 8.46
N GLU A 142 -11.23 -8.01 9.25
CA GLU A 142 -10.20 -7.03 8.88
C GLU A 142 -9.42 -7.44 7.64
N VAL A 143 -9.20 -6.48 6.76
CA VAL A 143 -8.43 -6.60 5.53
C VAL A 143 -7.55 -5.37 5.34
N VAL A 144 -6.51 -5.52 4.52
CA VAL A 144 -5.73 -4.39 4.01
C VAL A 144 -6.17 -4.16 2.57
N TRP A 145 -6.89 -3.08 2.29
CA TRP A 145 -7.22 -2.72 0.91
C TRP A 145 -5.96 -2.27 0.18
N VAL A 146 -5.69 -2.85 -0.99
CA VAL A 146 -4.49 -2.58 -1.79
C VAL A 146 -4.86 -1.76 -3.02
N ASP A 147 -5.80 -2.25 -3.83
CA ASP A 147 -6.34 -1.53 -4.98
C ASP A 147 -7.86 -1.47 -4.83
N TYR A 148 -8.37 -0.32 -4.41
CA TYR A 148 -9.79 -0.12 -4.14
C TYR A 148 -10.65 -0.25 -5.40
N ASP A 149 -10.21 0.34 -6.51
CA ASP A 149 -10.96 0.35 -7.76
C ASP A 149 -11.04 -1.05 -8.38
N ALA A 150 -10.01 -1.88 -8.17
CA ALA A 150 -10.01 -3.28 -8.56
C ALA A 150 -10.61 -4.23 -7.50
N ALA A 151 -11.09 -3.72 -6.36
CA ALA A 151 -11.54 -4.50 -5.21
C ALA A 151 -10.51 -5.55 -4.71
N VAL A 152 -9.22 -5.25 -4.83
CA VAL A 152 -8.12 -6.12 -4.39
C VAL A 152 -7.69 -5.77 -2.97
N SER A 153 -7.71 -6.76 -2.09
CA SER A 153 -7.23 -6.66 -0.73
C SER A 153 -6.21 -7.74 -0.39
N MET A 154 -5.39 -7.48 0.62
CA MET A 154 -4.60 -8.49 1.32
C MET A 154 -5.35 -8.94 2.57
N HIS A 155 -5.53 -10.24 2.73
CA HIS A 155 -6.30 -10.80 3.84
C HIS A 155 -5.86 -12.23 4.20
N ARG A 156 -6.36 -12.72 5.33
CA ARG A 156 -6.19 -14.11 5.77
C ARG A 156 -6.68 -15.08 4.69
N VAL A 157 -5.99 -16.19 4.51
CA VAL A 157 -6.44 -17.28 3.65
C VAL A 157 -7.86 -17.73 4.02
N ILE A 158 -8.72 -17.87 3.01
CA ILE A 158 -10.10 -18.36 3.16
C ILE A 158 -10.11 -19.85 2.85
N ASN A 159 -10.47 -20.68 3.82
CA ASN A 159 -10.43 -22.15 3.72
C ASN A 159 -11.82 -22.80 3.84
N SER A 160 -12.89 -22.05 3.60
CA SER A 160 -14.27 -22.56 3.66
C SER A 160 -14.59 -23.60 2.58
N ASN A 161 -13.87 -23.60 1.46
CA ASN A 161 -14.00 -24.59 0.39
C ASN A 161 -12.79 -25.55 0.37
N PRO A 162 -12.89 -26.77 0.91
CA PRO A 162 -11.76 -27.69 0.98
C PRO A 162 -11.26 -28.15 -0.40
N LYS A 163 -12.11 -28.11 -1.44
CA LYS A 163 -11.71 -28.49 -2.82
C LYS A 163 -10.66 -27.54 -3.40
N GLU A 164 -10.58 -26.31 -2.89
CA GLU A 164 -9.59 -25.34 -3.36
C GLU A 164 -8.19 -25.60 -2.80
N ARG A 165 -8.08 -26.38 -1.71
CA ARG A 165 -6.80 -26.79 -1.10
C ARG A 165 -5.85 -25.62 -0.83
N ARG A 166 -6.39 -24.49 -0.35
CA ARG A 166 -5.65 -23.22 -0.24
C ARG A 166 -4.47 -23.31 0.75
N LEU A 167 -4.63 -24.07 1.83
CA LEU A 167 -3.56 -24.25 2.82
C LEU A 167 -2.43 -25.10 2.25
N GLU A 168 -2.75 -26.15 1.51
CA GLU A 168 -1.79 -27.00 0.82
C GLU A 168 -1.04 -26.24 -0.26
N ARG A 169 -1.74 -25.38 -1.03
CA ARG A 169 -1.12 -24.47 -2.01
C ARG A 169 -0.10 -23.55 -1.35
N LEU A 170 -0.43 -22.96 -0.20
CA LEU A 170 0.50 -22.12 0.57
C LEU A 170 1.74 -22.89 1.06
N ALA A 171 1.61 -24.20 1.25
CA ALA A 171 2.70 -25.07 1.68
C ALA A 171 3.59 -25.57 0.54
N THR A 172 3.22 -25.37 -0.73
CA THR A 172 4.07 -25.79 -1.85
C THR A 172 5.18 -24.77 -2.13
N LYS A 173 6.21 -25.21 -2.87
CA LYS A 173 7.34 -24.37 -3.28
C LYS A 173 7.08 -23.62 -4.60
N THR A 174 6.01 -23.97 -5.29
CA THR A 174 5.80 -23.66 -6.71
C THR A 174 4.75 -22.56 -6.84
N ALA A 175 5.17 -21.36 -7.26
CA ALA A 175 4.29 -20.20 -7.39
C ALA A 175 3.06 -20.43 -8.30
N ALA A 176 3.11 -21.42 -9.19
CA ALA A 176 1.97 -21.84 -10.00
C ALA A 176 0.82 -22.42 -9.16
N ASP A 177 1.13 -23.17 -8.10
CA ASP A 177 0.10 -23.72 -7.20
C ASP A 177 -0.59 -22.63 -6.38
N ASN A 178 0.10 -21.51 -6.18
CA ASN A 178 -0.39 -20.37 -5.41
C ASN A 178 -1.36 -19.47 -6.19
N ARG A 179 -1.81 -19.89 -7.38
CA ARG A 179 -2.74 -19.16 -8.24
C ARG A 179 -4.15 -19.70 -8.10
N ILE A 180 -5.00 -18.97 -7.37
CA ILE A 180 -6.38 -19.44 -7.08
C ILE A 180 -7.38 -18.31 -6.77
N SER A 181 -6.92 -17.13 -6.35
CA SER A 181 -7.83 -16.06 -5.92
C SER A 181 -8.46 -15.33 -7.11
N TRP A 182 -9.41 -14.43 -6.82
CA TRP A 182 -9.98 -13.51 -7.81
C TRP A 182 -9.14 -12.25 -8.05
N GLY A 183 -7.99 -12.13 -7.36
CA GLY A 183 -7.08 -10.99 -7.45
C GLY A 183 -6.48 -10.61 -6.09
N CYS A 184 -7.24 -10.85 -5.01
CA CYS A 184 -6.79 -10.65 -3.63
C CYS A 184 -5.52 -11.43 -3.28
N ILE A 185 -4.73 -10.87 -2.38
CA ILE A 185 -3.50 -11.48 -1.86
C ILE A 185 -3.87 -12.21 -0.56
N ASN A 186 -3.81 -13.53 -0.55
CA ASN A 186 -4.14 -14.32 0.64
C ASN A 186 -2.88 -14.76 1.34
N VAL A 187 -2.81 -14.58 2.66
CA VAL A 187 -1.65 -14.96 3.47
C VAL A 187 -2.05 -15.92 4.60
N PRO A 188 -1.12 -16.71 5.16
CA PRO A 188 -1.39 -17.51 6.35
C PRO A 188 -1.93 -16.66 7.51
N VAL A 189 -2.87 -17.20 8.29
CA VAL A 189 -3.52 -16.47 9.39
C VAL A 189 -2.47 -15.90 10.35
N ASP A 190 -1.53 -16.72 10.82
CA ASP A 190 -0.49 -16.28 11.75
C ASP A 190 0.37 -15.13 11.22
N PHE A 191 0.72 -15.17 9.92
CA PHE A 191 1.48 -14.09 9.30
C PHE A 191 0.64 -12.82 9.20
N PHE A 192 -0.65 -12.96 8.89
CA PHE A 192 -1.56 -11.82 8.87
C PHE A 192 -1.63 -11.13 10.24
N GLU A 193 -1.90 -11.89 11.30
CA GLU A 193 -2.11 -11.35 12.64
C GLU A 193 -0.84 -10.73 13.23
N ARG A 194 0.30 -11.39 13.04
CA ARG A 194 1.56 -10.99 13.68
C ARG A 194 2.33 -9.93 12.90
N THR A 195 2.15 -9.89 11.58
CA THR A 195 3.00 -9.05 10.70
C THR A 195 2.17 -8.09 9.85
N VAL A 196 1.17 -8.58 9.10
CA VAL A 196 0.43 -7.73 8.17
C VAL A 196 -0.46 -6.72 8.90
N LEU A 197 -1.35 -7.19 9.77
CA LEU A 197 -2.34 -6.34 10.42
C LEU A 197 -1.69 -5.22 11.26
N PRO A 198 -0.69 -5.49 12.12
CA PRO A 198 -0.08 -4.45 12.96
C PRO A 198 0.65 -3.36 12.17
N ASN A 199 1.21 -3.71 10.99
CA ASN A 199 2.09 -2.82 10.22
C ASN A 199 1.41 -2.19 9.00
N LEU A 200 0.48 -2.90 8.36
CA LEU A 200 -0.16 -2.51 7.10
C LEU A 200 -1.67 -2.28 7.22
N GLY A 201 -2.28 -2.72 8.33
CA GLY A 201 -3.73 -2.72 8.54
C GLY A 201 -4.24 -1.82 9.67
N ARG A 202 -3.36 -1.08 10.36
CA ARG A 202 -3.75 -0.08 11.38
C ARG A 202 -3.71 1.36 10.88
N SER A 203 -2.95 1.61 9.83
CA SER A 203 -2.81 2.90 9.16
C SER A 203 -2.53 2.67 7.67
N ARG A 204 -2.49 3.75 6.88
CA ARG A 204 -2.04 3.66 5.49
C ARG A 204 -0.60 3.13 5.42
N ALA A 205 -0.35 2.24 4.47
CA ALA A 205 0.98 1.73 4.14
C ALA A 205 1.21 1.79 2.62
N VAL A 206 2.40 1.40 2.17
CA VAL A 206 2.68 1.29 0.72
C VAL A 206 2.86 -0.18 0.35
N VAL A 207 2.21 -0.61 -0.72
CA VAL A 207 2.33 -1.98 -1.24
C VAL A 207 2.83 -1.91 -2.67
N TYR A 208 4.01 -2.49 -2.91
CA TYR A 208 4.61 -2.62 -4.23
C TYR A 208 4.35 -4.04 -4.75
N VAL A 209 3.53 -4.17 -5.78
CA VAL A 209 3.27 -5.45 -6.42
C VAL A 209 4.13 -5.57 -7.68
N LEU A 210 5.06 -6.52 -7.68
CA LEU A 210 6.06 -6.66 -8.76
C LEU A 210 5.45 -7.32 -10.00
N PRO A 211 5.77 -6.83 -11.22
CA PRO A 211 5.24 -7.41 -12.44
C PRO A 211 5.81 -8.81 -12.71
N GLU A 212 5.04 -9.60 -13.45
CA GLU A 212 5.40 -10.95 -13.87
C GLU A 212 5.36 -11.16 -15.39
N LYS A 213 4.78 -10.23 -16.16
CA LYS A 213 4.77 -10.24 -17.63
C LYS A 213 5.63 -9.13 -18.22
N LYS A 214 5.53 -7.92 -17.67
CA LYS A 214 6.32 -6.76 -18.10
C LYS A 214 7.64 -6.65 -17.32
N SER A 215 8.53 -5.80 -17.80
CA SER A 215 9.79 -5.51 -17.10
C SER A 215 9.53 -4.79 -15.78
N LEU A 216 10.42 -5.00 -14.80
CA LEU A 216 10.36 -4.31 -13.51
C LEU A 216 10.35 -2.78 -13.68
N THR A 217 11.15 -2.26 -14.60
CA THR A 217 11.32 -0.82 -14.86
C THR A 217 10.12 -0.17 -15.53
N ALA A 218 9.21 -0.93 -16.14
CA ALA A 218 7.95 -0.39 -16.66
C ALA A 218 7.00 0.09 -15.54
N PHE A 219 7.15 -0.47 -14.34
CA PHE A 219 6.36 -0.10 -13.16
C PHE A 219 7.19 0.67 -12.12
N PHE A 220 8.48 0.36 -12.01
CA PHE A 220 9.39 0.94 -11.03
C PHE A 220 10.66 1.45 -11.71
N PRO A 221 10.60 2.56 -12.46
CA PRO A 221 11.75 3.09 -13.20
C PRO A 221 12.93 3.44 -12.28
N GLY A 222 12.67 3.98 -11.08
CA GLY A 222 13.70 4.31 -10.09
C GLY A 222 14.41 3.09 -9.46
N ALA A 223 13.87 1.88 -9.68
CA ALA A 223 14.51 0.63 -9.29
C ALA A 223 15.43 0.08 -10.39
N ALA A 224 15.68 0.80 -11.50
CA ALA A 224 16.63 0.41 -12.54
C ALA A 224 18.02 0.08 -11.94
N PRO A 225 18.78 -0.88 -12.52
CA PRO A 225 20.16 -1.09 -12.09
C PRO A 225 20.95 0.20 -12.34
N PRO A 226 21.94 0.54 -11.48
CA PRO A 226 22.87 1.61 -11.79
C PRO A 226 23.48 1.36 -13.17
N GLN A 227 23.47 2.36 -14.03
CA GLN A 227 24.15 2.26 -15.33
C GLN A 227 25.65 2.16 -15.04
N VAL A 228 26.25 0.99 -15.23
CA VAL A 228 27.71 0.87 -15.26
C VAL A 228 28.13 1.57 -16.54
N LEU A 229 28.65 2.80 -16.43
CA LEU A 229 29.37 3.45 -17.51
C LEU A 229 30.52 2.51 -17.87
N ALA A 230 30.40 1.81 -18.99
CA ALA A 230 31.48 1.05 -19.55
C ALA A 230 32.63 2.02 -19.80
N GLN A 231 33.70 1.90 -19.01
CA GLN A 231 35.01 2.40 -19.37
C GLN A 231 35.46 1.63 -20.62
N ALA A 232 34.96 2.04 -21.79
CA ALA A 232 35.65 1.82 -23.04
C ALA A 232 36.86 2.76 -23.03
N GLY A 233 37.87 2.36 -22.25
CA GLY A 233 39.21 2.88 -22.39
C GLY A 233 39.59 2.74 -23.85
N SER A 234 39.87 3.88 -24.48
CA SER A 234 40.53 3.96 -25.77
C SER A 234 41.87 3.21 -25.69
N ARG A 235 41.84 1.90 -25.90
CA ARG A 235 42.95 1.15 -26.47
C ARG A 235 42.97 1.46 -27.98
N ARG A 236 43.47 2.65 -28.34
CA ARG A 236 44.26 2.81 -29.57
C ARG A 236 45.70 2.83 -29.06
N GLY A 237 46.44 1.73 -29.09
CA GLY A 237 46.71 0.92 -30.27
C GLY A 237 48.14 1.24 -30.68
N ASN A 238 49.11 0.67 -29.94
CA ASN A 238 50.49 0.57 -30.40
C ASN A 238 50.46 -0.23 -31.70
N ASN A 239 50.86 0.37 -32.81
CA ASN A 239 51.38 -0.38 -33.95
C ASN A 239 52.71 0.22 -34.35
N ALA A 240 53.72 -0.60 -34.14
CA ALA A 240 55.09 -0.40 -34.56
C ALA A 240 55.23 -0.46 -36.08
N LYS A 241 56.29 0.21 -36.51
CA LYS A 241 56.93 0.27 -37.84
C LYS A 241 57.24 -1.10 -38.46
N PRO A 242 57.53 -1.13 -39.77
CA PRO A 242 58.93 -1.14 -40.20
C PRO A 242 59.42 0.20 -40.79
#